data_AF-A0A371IFS2-F1
#
_entry.id   AF-A0A371IFS2-F1
#
_cell.length_a   1.000
_cell.length_b   1.000
_cell.length_c   1.000
_cell.angle_alpha   90.00
_cell.angle_beta   90.00
_cell.angle_gamma   90.00
#
_symmetry.space_group_name_H-M   'P 1'
#
loop_
_entity.id
_entity.type
_entity.pdbx_description
1 polymer ?
#
loop_
_entity_poly.entity_id
_entity_poly.type
_entity_poly.pdbx_seq_one_letter_code
_entity_poly.pdbx_strand_id
1 'polypeptide(L)'
;MPYGAAGYQQPSPQYPAQAFPQQQQRSPTQGNSPSLEDLMKQLATSNLKFQQSVSSSNMQFQQNMTATIQDLKMQIGQLANTVSELQSAGSSNLPSQSIPNPRGNANAVILRSGKELPQPA
;
A
#
# COMPACT_ATOMS: atom_id res chain seq x y z
N MET A 1 -99.85 -50.43 31.53
CA MET A 1 -99.90 -50.05 30.10
C MET A 1 -100.55 -48.67 30.02
N PRO A 2 -100.11 -47.71 29.17
CA PRO A 2 -99.53 -48.00 27.85
C PRO A 2 -98.45 -47.03 27.25
N TYR A 3 -97.80 -47.51 26.18
CA TYR A 3 -97.03 -46.90 25.04
C TYR A 3 -96.11 -45.68 25.32
N GLY A 4 -94.82 -45.60 24.97
CA GLY A 4 -93.96 -46.24 23.97
C GLY A 4 -93.13 -45.12 23.31
N ALA A 5 -91.81 -45.25 23.18
CA ALA A 5 -91.02 -44.37 22.30
C ALA A 5 -89.64 -44.98 22.01
N ALA A 6 -89.30 -45.01 20.72
CA ALA A 6 -88.15 -45.69 20.14
C ALA A 6 -86.81 -45.14 20.63
N GLY A 7 -85.90 -46.04 20.98
CA GLY A 7 -84.49 -45.73 21.22
C GLY A 7 -83.81 -45.37 19.91
N TYR A 8 -83.48 -44.09 19.73
CA TYR A 8 -82.54 -43.66 18.71
C TYR A 8 -81.13 -43.85 19.27
N GLN A 9 -80.47 -44.92 18.87
CA GLN A 9 -79.04 -45.09 19.12
C GLN A 9 -78.28 -44.29 18.05
N GLN A 10 -77.77 -43.14 18.47
CA GLN A 10 -76.96 -42.25 17.64
C GLN A 10 -75.59 -42.93 17.36
N PRO A 11 -75.16 -43.08 16.10
CA PRO A 11 -73.82 -43.59 15.82
C PRO A 11 -72.81 -42.48 16.16
N SER A 12 -72.11 -42.64 17.27
CA SER A 12 -70.96 -41.80 17.62
C SER A 12 -69.87 -42.00 16.57
N PRO A 13 -69.40 -40.94 15.87
CA PRO A 13 -68.21 -41.04 15.04
C PRO A 13 -67.01 -41.21 15.97
N GLN A 14 -66.53 -42.45 16.14
CA GLN A 14 -65.22 -42.67 16.74
C GLN A 14 -64.18 -42.28 15.70
N TYR A 15 -63.76 -41.01 15.74
CA TYR A 15 -62.50 -40.63 15.12
C TYR A 15 -61.39 -41.38 15.87
N PRO A 16 -60.57 -42.19 15.22
CA PRO A 16 -59.35 -42.64 15.86
C PRO A 16 -58.53 -41.38 16.16
N ALA A 17 -58.35 -41.08 17.44
CA ALA A 17 -57.37 -40.11 17.87
C ALA A 17 -56.02 -40.65 17.40
N GLN A 18 -55.49 -40.11 16.30
CA GLN A 18 -54.11 -40.33 15.93
C GLN A 18 -53.29 -39.91 17.14
N ALA A 19 -52.71 -40.89 17.83
CA ALA A 19 -51.72 -40.61 18.85
C ALA A 19 -50.60 -39.85 18.12
N PHE A 20 -50.54 -38.54 18.35
CA PHE A 20 -49.34 -37.79 18.04
C PHE A 20 -48.19 -38.57 18.66
N PRO A 21 -47.14 -38.97 17.92
CA PRO A 21 -45.95 -39.45 18.59
C PRO A 21 -45.59 -38.34 19.56
N GLN A 22 -45.60 -38.65 20.87
CA GLN A 22 -45.06 -37.74 21.85
C GLN A 22 -43.67 -37.43 21.32
N GLN A 23 -43.48 -36.20 20.87
CA GLN A 23 -42.16 -35.70 20.56
C GLN A 23 -41.40 -35.95 21.84
N GLN A 24 -40.53 -36.97 21.81
CA GLN A 24 -39.47 -37.13 22.80
C GLN A 24 -38.97 -35.73 23.02
N GLN A 25 -39.12 -35.30 24.26
CA GLN A 25 -38.65 -34.04 24.79
C GLN A 25 -37.38 -33.71 24.03
N ARG A 26 -37.48 -32.85 23.01
CA ARG A 26 -36.31 -32.36 22.29
C ARG A 26 -35.67 -31.57 23.39
N SER A 27 -34.70 -32.18 24.09
CA SER A 27 -33.71 -31.42 24.81
C SER A 27 -33.32 -30.34 23.81
N PRO A 28 -33.50 -29.05 24.13
CA PRO A 28 -33.06 -28.02 23.22
C PRO A 28 -31.62 -28.41 22.92
N THR A 29 -31.35 -28.79 21.67
CA THR A 29 -29.99 -29.04 21.20
C THR A 29 -29.28 -27.79 21.62
N GLN A 30 -28.45 -27.90 22.66
CA GLN A 30 -27.94 -26.76 23.39
C GLN A 30 -27.30 -25.90 22.32
N GLY A 31 -27.99 -24.82 21.96
CA GLY A 31 -27.56 -23.97 20.88
C GLY A 31 -26.16 -23.57 21.27
N ASN A 32 -25.19 -23.86 20.41
CA ASN A 32 -23.79 -23.57 20.65
C ASN A 32 -23.52 -22.05 20.59
N SER A 33 -24.47 -21.25 21.08
CA SER A 33 -24.37 -19.81 21.23
C SER A 33 -23.30 -19.54 22.28
N PRO A 34 -22.26 -18.76 21.92
CA PRO A 34 -21.18 -18.44 22.84
C PRO A 34 -21.74 -17.80 24.11
N SER A 35 -21.18 -18.19 25.26
CA SER A 35 -21.53 -17.59 26.53
C SER A 35 -21.05 -16.13 26.59
N LEU A 36 -21.54 -15.34 27.56
CA LEU A 36 -21.04 -13.98 27.78
C LEU A 36 -19.52 -13.97 28.01
N GLU A 37 -19.00 -14.98 28.71
CA GLU A 37 -17.56 -15.14 28.94
C GLU A 37 -16.79 -15.32 27.63
N ASP A 38 -17.33 -16.14 26.71
CA ASP A 38 -16.72 -16.36 25.39
C ASP A 38 -16.74 -15.08 24.54
N LEU A 39 -17.82 -14.30 24.59
CA LEU A 39 -17.90 -13.00 23.92
C LEU A 39 -16.90 -12.00 24.50
N MET A 40 -16.73 -11.95 25.83
CA MET A 40 -15.73 -11.11 26.47
C MET A 40 -14.31 -11.52 26.07
N LYS A 41 -14.01 -12.82 26.04
CA LYS A 41 -12.71 -13.33 25.58
C LYS A 41 -12.47 -13.00 24.11
N GLN A 42 -13.49 -13.14 23.26
CA GLN A 42 -13.42 -12.80 21.85
C GLN A 42 -13.17 -11.30 21.65
N LEU A 43 -13.85 -10.45 22.42
CA LEU A 43 -13.65 -8.99 22.37
C LEU A 43 -12.25 -8.59 22.83
N ALA A 44 -11.75 -9.17 23.92
CA ALA A 44 -10.38 -8.93 24.38
C ALA A 44 -9.35 -9.37 23.34
N THR A 45 -9.55 -10.53 22.71
CA THR A 45 -8.70 -11.05 21.64
C THR A 45 -8.74 -10.16 20.40
N SER A 46 -9.93 -9.69 20.02
CA SER A 46 -10.11 -8.80 18.87
C SER A 46 -9.39 -7.46 19.07
N ASN A 47 -9.56 -6.84 20.25
CA ASN A 47 -8.85 -5.61 20.59
C ASN A 47 -7.34 -5.80 20.61
N LEU A 48 -6.83 -6.94 21.09
CA LEU A 48 -5.40 -7.24 21.05
C LEU A 48 -4.89 -7.39 19.61
N LYS A 49 -5.60 -8.13 18.76
CA LYS A 49 -5.24 -8.28 17.34
C LYS A 49 -5.26 -6.96 16.60
N PHE A 50 -6.24 -6.10 16.87
CA PHE A 50 -6.30 -4.76 16.31
C PHE A 50 -5.06 -3.94 16.72
N GLN A 51 -4.72 -3.91 18.01
CA GLN A 51 -3.53 -3.22 18.52
C GLN A 51 -2.23 -3.74 17.90
N GLN A 52 -2.10 -5.07 17.74
CA GLN A 52 -0.95 -5.68 17.07
C GLN A 52 -0.89 -5.31 15.58
N SER A 53 -2.04 -5.32 14.90
CA SER A 53 -2.14 -4.98 13.48
C SER A 53 -1.73 -3.53 13.23
N VAL A 54 -2.26 -2.58 14.00
CA VAL A 54 -1.90 -1.16 13.84
C VAL A 54 -0.43 -0.90 14.18
N SER A 55 0.09 -1.56 15.22
CA SER A 55 1.50 -1.42 15.61
C SER A 55 2.44 -1.99 14.54
N SER A 56 2.12 -3.16 14.00
CA SER A 56 2.88 -3.79 12.92
C SER A 56 2.83 -2.95 11.64
N SER A 57 1.65 -2.46 11.26
CA SER A 57 1.49 -1.60 10.09
C SER A 57 2.29 -0.31 10.24
N ASN A 58 2.25 0.33 11.41
CA ASN A 58 3.02 1.54 11.68
C ASN A 58 4.54 1.29 11.67
N MET A 59 5.00 0.14 12.20
CA MET A 59 6.41 -0.23 12.15
C MET A 59 6.87 -0.47 10.71
N GLN A 60 6.08 -1.21 9.92
CA GLN A 60 6.40 -1.46 8.50
C GLN A 60 6.44 -0.18 7.69
N PHE A 61 5.50 0.74 7.92
CA PHE A 61 5.51 2.06 7.27
C PHE A 61 6.79 2.84 7.58
N GLN A 62 7.21 2.88 8.85
CA GLN A 62 8.45 3.56 9.25
C GLN A 62 9.69 2.92 8.61
N GLN A 63 9.74 1.58 8.54
CA GLN A 63 10.84 0.87 7.89
C GLN A 63 10.88 1.14 6.38
N ASN A 64 9.73 1.12 5.73
CA ASN A 64 9.61 1.42 4.30
C ASN A 64 10.09 2.85 3.99
N MET A 65 9.62 3.85 4.75
CA MET A 65 10.07 5.23 4.62
C MET A 65 11.58 5.38 4.83
N THR A 66 12.12 4.69 5.83
CA THR A 66 13.56 4.70 6.13
C THR A 66 14.37 4.09 4.97
N ALA A 67 13.89 2.99 4.38
CA ALA A 67 14.52 2.36 3.23
C ALA A 67 14.47 3.27 1.99
N THR A 68 13.31 3.87 1.69
CA THR A 68 13.16 4.81 0.56
C THR A 68 14.08 6.02 0.71
N ILE A 69 14.20 6.59 1.91
CA ILE A 69 15.11 7.73 2.16
C ILE A 69 16.57 7.32 1.95
N GLN A 70 16.97 6.13 2.42
CA GLN A 70 18.32 5.62 2.21
C GLN A 70 18.63 5.40 0.73
N ASP A 71 17.69 4.81 -0.01
CA ASP A 71 17.82 4.59 -1.44
C ASP A 71 17.96 5.91 -2.20
N LEU A 72 17.12 6.90 -1.90
CA LEU A 72 17.23 8.24 -2.48
C LEU A 72 18.58 8.89 -2.17
N LYS A 73 19.06 8.78 -0.93
CA LYS A 73 20.38 9.32 -0.54
C LYS A 73 21.51 8.67 -1.35
N MET A 74 21.43 7.36 -1.57
CA MET A 74 22.40 6.63 -2.40
C MET A 74 22.35 7.10 -3.86
N GLN A 75 21.16 7.17 -4.45
CA GLN A 75 20.98 7.62 -5.83
C GLN A 75 21.49 9.05 -6.05
N ILE A 76 21.23 9.96 -5.11
CA ILE A 76 21.74 11.34 -5.16
C ILE A 76 23.27 11.36 -5.06
N GLY A 77 23.87 10.53 -4.20
CA GLY A 77 25.32 10.40 -4.11
C GLY A 77 25.95 9.90 -5.41
N GLN A 78 25.35 8.90 -6.06
CA GLN A 78 25.78 8.42 -7.37
C GLN A 78 25.65 9.49 -8.44
N LEU A 79 24.52 10.21 -8.48
CA LEU A 79 24.30 11.31 -9.41
C LEU A 79 25.34 12.42 -9.25
N ALA A 80 25.69 12.78 -8.01
CA ALA A 80 26.73 13.78 -7.74
C ALA A 80 28.10 13.37 -8.30
N ASN A 81 28.45 12.08 -8.19
CA ASN A 81 29.68 11.55 -8.78
C ASN A 81 29.65 11.65 -10.31
N THR A 82 28.58 11.19 -10.95
CA THR A 82 28.44 11.28 -12.42
C THR A 82 28.48 12.71 -12.93
N VAL A 83 27.84 13.65 -12.24
CA VAL A 83 27.89 15.07 -12.61
C VAL A 83 29.31 15.63 -12.46
N SER A 84 30.04 15.26 -11.41
CA SER A 84 31.43 15.67 -11.20
C SER A 84 32.37 15.13 -12.29
N GLU A 85 32.17 13.87 -12.70
CA GLU A 85 32.89 13.25 -13.83
C GLU A 85 32.60 13.95 -15.15
N LEU A 86 31.32 14.24 -15.46
CA LEU A 86 30.92 14.95 -16.67
C LEU A 86 31.51 16.37 -16.72
N GLN A 87 31.52 17.09 -15.60
CA GLN A 87 32.15 18.41 -15.52
C GLN A 87 33.66 18.33 -15.72
N SER A 88 34.31 17.32 -15.12
CA SER A 88 35.75 17.09 -15.28
C SER A 88 36.10 16.75 -16.73
N ALA A 89 35.33 15.87 -17.39
CA ALA A 89 35.51 15.52 -18.79
C ALA A 89 35.23 16.69 -19.75
N GLY A 90 34.24 17.54 -19.43
CA GLY A 90 33.95 18.77 -20.18
C GLY A 90 35.02 19.85 -20.00
N SER A 91 35.67 19.92 -18.83
CA SER A 91 36.74 20.88 -18.53
C SER A 91 38.12 20.41 -18.98
N SER A 92 38.34 19.10 -19.14
CA SER A 92 39.68 18.52 -19.34
C SER A 92 40.06 18.24 -20.80
N ASN A 93 39.26 18.70 -21.78
CA ASN A 93 39.47 18.34 -23.20
C ASN A 93 39.89 19.49 -24.13
N LEU A 94 40.17 20.67 -23.60
CA LEU A 94 40.87 21.68 -24.41
C LEU A 94 42.30 21.76 -23.91
N PRO A 95 43.30 21.25 -24.65
CA PRO A 95 44.68 21.60 -24.35
C PRO A 95 44.73 23.13 -24.32
N SER A 96 45.03 23.69 -23.15
CA SER A 96 45.31 25.12 -22.98
C SER A 96 46.66 25.40 -23.60
N GLN A 97 46.77 25.19 -24.90
CA GLN A 97 47.91 25.55 -25.70
C GLN A 97 47.45 26.72 -26.54
N SER A 98 47.67 27.93 -26.02
CA SER A 98 47.83 29.07 -26.93
C SER A 98 49.06 28.77 -27.77
N ILE A 99 48.87 28.11 -28.92
CA ILE A 99 49.89 28.04 -29.96
C ILE A 99 50.11 29.51 -30.36
N PRO A 100 51.30 30.08 -30.13
CA PRO A 100 51.60 31.43 -30.61
C PRO A 100 51.30 31.45 -32.10
N ASN A 101 50.54 32.44 -32.57
CA ASN A 101 50.21 32.55 -33.98
C ASN A 101 51.53 32.46 -34.79
N PRO A 102 51.75 31.39 -35.59
CA PRO A 102 53.01 31.20 -36.30
C PRO A 102 53.22 32.29 -37.36
N ARG A 103 52.15 33.04 -37.70
CA ARG A 103 52.28 34.37 -38.31
C ARG A 103 52.68 35.35 -37.21
N GLY A 104 53.89 35.20 -36.65
CA GLY A 104 54.54 36.17 -35.75
C GLY A 104 54.63 37.60 -36.31
N ASN A 105 54.10 37.81 -37.52
CA ASN A 105 53.75 39.05 -38.14
C ASN A 105 52.27 39.00 -38.57
N ALA A 106 51.35 39.44 -37.70
CA ALA A 106 50.09 39.97 -38.19
C ALA A 106 50.47 41.18 -39.04
N ASN A 107 50.35 41.06 -40.37
CA ASN A 107 50.65 42.16 -41.29
C ASN A 107 49.97 43.43 -40.76
N ALA A 108 50.76 44.45 -40.45
CA ALA A 108 50.26 45.76 -40.08
C ALA A 108 49.19 46.14 -41.10
N VAL A 109 47.99 46.45 -40.61
CA VAL A 109 46.93 46.95 -41.48
C VAL A 109 47.44 48.28 -42.04
N ILE A 110 47.86 48.30 -43.31
CA ILE A 110 48.22 49.54 -43.99
C ILE A 110 46.92 50.30 -44.19
N LEU A 111 46.76 51.41 -43.46
CA LEU A 111 45.64 52.31 -43.69
C LEU A 111 45.74 52.85 -45.12
N ARG A 112 44.61 53.15 -45.78
CA ARG A 112 44.61 53.72 -47.15
C ARG A 112 45.44 55.01 -47.28
N SER A 113 45.79 55.64 -46.16
CA SER A 113 46.70 56.79 -46.05
C SER A 113 48.19 56.43 -46.12
N GLY A 114 48.55 55.15 -46.27
CA GLY A 114 49.94 54.69 -46.39
C GLY A 114 50.74 54.67 -45.08
N LYS A 115 50.08 54.77 -43.91
CA LYS A 115 50.75 54.70 -42.60
C LYS A 115 50.56 53.33 -41.96
N GLU A 116 51.66 52.76 -41.45
CA GLU A 116 51.65 51.56 -40.61
C GLU A 116 51.29 51.92 -39.17
N LEU A 117 50.47 51.09 -38.52
CA LEU A 117 50.18 51.22 -37.10
C LEU A 117 51.35 50.66 -36.27
N PRO A 118 51.80 51.35 -35.21
CA PRO A 118 52.83 50.82 -34.32
C PRO A 118 52.39 49.49 -33.72
N GLN A 119 53.29 48.50 -33.68
CA GLN A 119 53.01 47.25 -33.00
C GLN A 119 52.88 47.47 -31.49
N PRO A 120 51.95 46.78 -30.82
CA PRO A 120 51.90 46.76 -29.36
C PRO A 120 53.22 46.19 -28.82
N ALA A 121 53.76 46.82 -27.78
CA ALA A 121 54.93 46.32 -27.04
C ALA A 121 54.61 45.04 -26.26
#